data_AF-A0A150MZT3-F1
#
_entry.id   AF-A0A150MZT3-F1
#
_cell.length_a   1.000
_cell.length_b   1.000
_cell.length_c   1.000
_cell.angle_alpha   90.00
_cell.angle_beta   90.00
_cell.angle_gamma   90.00
#
_symmetry.space_group_name_H-M   'P 1'
#
loop_
_entity.id
_entity.type
_entity.pdbx_description
1 polymer ?
#
loop_
_entity_poly.entity_id
_entity_poly.type
_entity_poly.pdbx_seq_one_letter_code
_entity_poly.pdbx_strand_id
1 'polypeptide(L)' 'MKTVKLTDKELATLKSAVWGQLQNINRDIRIANEAGKDTSFLDEMKRDLEEVFEALSFAN' A
#
# COMPACT_ATOMS: atom_id res chain seq x y z
N MET A 1 13.18 8.73 16.10
CA MET A 1 13.28 7.66 15.08
C MET A 1 14.61 7.79 14.36
N LYS A 2 15.35 6.69 14.16
CA LYS A 2 16.49 6.69 13.22
C LYS A 2 15.89 6.50 11.82
N THR A 3 16.07 7.45 10.92
CA THR A 3 15.66 7.32 9.52
C THR A 3 16.69 6.46 8.79
N VAL A 4 16.24 5.39 8.14
CA VAL A 4 17.08 4.61 7.24
C VAL A 4 17.03 5.31 5.89
N LYS A 5 18.17 5.77 5.39
CA LYS A 5 18.28 6.29 4.02
C LYS A 5 18.34 5.10 3.06
N LEU A 6 17.45 5.08 2.09
CA LEU A 6 17.42 4.08 1.04
C LEU A 6 18.21 4.58 -0.17
N THR A 7 18.77 3.66 -0.95
CA THR A 7 19.19 3.98 -2.32
C THR A 7 17.97 4.13 -3.22
N ASP A 8 18.10 4.86 -4.33
CA ASP A 8 17.01 5.01 -5.33
C ASP A 8 16.45 3.65 -5.79
N LYS A 9 17.32 2.65 -5.93
CA LYS A 9 16.93 1.29 -6.34
C LYS A 9 16.10 0.59 -5.25
N GLU A 10 16.50 0.68 -3.99
CA GLU A 10 15.76 0.09 -2.87
C GLU A 10 14.42 0.79 -2.69
N LEU A 11 14.40 2.12 -2.81
CA LEU A 11 13.19 2.91 -2.74
C LEU A 11 12.21 2.55 -3.87
N ALA A 12 12.68 2.49 -5.11
CA ALA A 12 11.86 2.09 -6.25
C ALA A 12 11.31 0.66 -6.10
N THR A 13 12.12 -0.25 -5.55
CA THR A 13 11.70 -1.64 -5.27
C THR A 13 10.57 -1.69 -4.25
N LEU A 14 10.72 -0.97 -3.14
CA LEU A 14 9.70 -0.91 -2.07
C LEU A 14 8.41 -0.26 -2.56
N LYS A 15 8.50 0.88 -3.27
CA LYS A 15 7.33 1.54 -3.86
C LYS A 15 6.59 0.60 -4.81
N SER A 16 7.31 -0.12 -5.67
CA SER A 16 6.70 -1.06 -6.61
C SER A 16 5.99 -2.20 -5.90
N ALA A 17 6.57 -2.74 -4.81
CA ALA A 17 5.96 -3.78 -4.00
C ALA A 17 4.68 -3.30 -3.32
N VAL A 18 4.71 -2.13 -2.66
CA VAL A 18 3.55 -1.54 -1.98
C VAL A 18 2.45 -1.21 -2.98
N TRP A 19 2.81 -0.64 -4.15
CA TRP A 19 1.86 -0.38 -5.23
C TRP A 19 1.15 -1.66 -5.71
N GLY A 20 1.90 -2.76 -5.87
CA GLY A 20 1.32 -4.06 -6.22
C GLY A 20 0.28 -4.54 -5.19
N GLN A 21 0.56 -4.37 -3.90
CA GLN A 21 -0.39 -4.71 -2.83
C GLN A 21 -1.65 -3.83 -2.88
N LEU A 22 -1.50 -2.53 -3.12
CA LEU A 22 -2.64 -1.61 -3.28
C LEU A 22 -3.55 -2.03 -4.46
N GLN A 23 -2.97 -2.44 -5.59
CA GLN A 23 -3.75 -2.93 -6.73
C GLN A 23 -4.53 -4.21 -6.39
N ASN A 24 -3.91 -5.13 -5.64
CA ASN A 24 -4.58 -6.35 -5.20
C ASN A 24 -5.75 -6.03 -4.25
N ILE A 25 -5.54 -5.19 -3.24
CA ILE A 25 -6.60 -4.82 -2.29
C ILE A 25 -7.74 -4.08 -2.98
N ASN A 26 -7.46 -3.17 -3.91
CA ASN A 26 -8.52 -2.50 -4.69
C ASN A 26 -9.36 -3.51 -5.49
N ARG A 27 -8.72 -4.55 -6.04
CA ARG A 27 -9.44 -5.63 -6.73
C ARG A 27 -10.31 -6.43 -5.75
N ASP A 28 -9.78 -6.77 -4.58
CA ASP A 28 -10.49 -7.56 -3.57
C ASP A 28 -11.68 -6.80 -2.99
N ILE A 29 -11.53 -5.49 -2.74
CA ILE A 29 -12.63 -4.59 -2.34
C ILE A 29 -13.73 -4.60 -3.39
N ARG A 30 -13.38 -4.48 -4.68
CA ARG A 30 -14.36 -4.52 -5.76
C ARG A 30 -15.14 -5.84 -5.76
N ILE A 31 -14.44 -6.97 -5.66
CA ILE A 31 -15.07 -8.31 -5.64
C ILE A 31 -15.96 -8.48 -4.41
N ALA A 32 -15.51 -8.01 -3.24
CA ALA A 32 -16.27 -8.08 -2.00
C ALA A 32 -17.54 -7.22 -2.05
N ASN A 33 -17.45 -5.99 -2.59
CA ASN A 33 -18.58 -5.11 -2.81
C ASN A 33 -19.61 -5.73 -3.78
N GLU A 34 -19.16 -6.30 -4.90
CA GLU A 34 -20.02 -7.02 -5.85
C GLU A 34 -20.74 -8.21 -5.19
N ALA A 35 -20.09 -8.85 -4.21
CA ALA A 35 -20.66 -9.95 -3.43
C ALA A 35 -21.48 -9.51 -2.20
N GLY A 36 -21.64 -8.20 -1.97
CA GLY A 36 -22.34 -7.65 -0.80
C GLY A 36 -21.67 -7.97 0.54
N LYS A 37 -20.35 -8.17 0.55
CA LYS A 37 -19.56 -8.44 1.75
C LYS A 37 -19.04 -7.15 2.36
N ASP A 38 -18.83 -7.16 3.67
CA ASP A 38 -18.15 -6.07 4.37
C ASP A 38 -16.69 -5.95 3.92
N THR A 39 -16.27 -4.73 3.58
CA THR A 39 -14.91 -4.38 3.15
C THR A 39 -14.12 -3.59 4.18
N SER A 40 -14.70 -3.30 5.35
CA SER A 40 -14.11 -2.44 6.40
C SER A 40 -12.64 -2.74 6.68
N PHE A 41 -12.29 -4.02 6.83
CA PHE A 41 -10.92 -4.48 7.03
C PHE A 41 -10.00 -4.23 5.83
N LEU A 42 -10.48 -4.45 4.61
CA LEU A 42 -9.71 -4.18 3.39
C LEU A 42 -9.49 -2.67 3.20
N ASP A 43 -10.48 -1.86 3.56
CA ASP A 43 -10.40 -0.40 3.52
C ASP A 43 -9.41 0.17 4.57
N GLU A 44 -9.24 -0.50 5.70
CA GLU A 44 -8.20 -0.19 6.68
C GLU A 44 -6.82 -0.56 6.14
N MET A 45 -6.62 -1.79 5.67
CA MET A 45 -5.36 -2.22 5.06
C MET A 45 -4.94 -1.34 3.87
N LYS A 46 -5.91 -0.90 3.06
CA LYS A 46 -5.66 0.01 1.95
C LYS A 46 -5.08 1.33 2.45
N ARG A 47 -5.67 1.92 3.48
CA ARG A 47 -5.20 3.18 4.08
C ARG A 47 -3.78 3.04 4.64
N ASP A 48 -3.51 1.96 5.37
CA ASP A 48 -2.16 1.69 5.90
C ASP A 48 -1.11 1.61 4.78
N LEU A 49 -1.45 0.96 3.65
CA LEU A 49 -0.54 0.87 2.51
C LEU A 49 -0.38 2.20 1.76
N GLU A 50 -1.43 3.02 1.68
CA GLU A 50 -1.37 4.38 1.12
C GLU A 50 -0.43 5.25 1.97
N GLU A 51 -0.54 5.19 3.30
CA GLU A 51 0.36 5.89 4.23
C GLU A 51 1.81 5.41 4.10
N VAL A 52 2.04 4.09 3.98
CA VAL A 52 3.38 3.54 3.74
C VAL A 52 3.95 4.04 2.41
N PHE A 53 3.14 4.05 1.34
CA PHE A 53 3.58 4.51 0.03
C PHE A 53 3.96 5.99 0.04
N GLU A 54 3.17 6.82 0.74
CA GLU A 54 3.47 8.22 0.96
C GLU A 54 4.76 8.39 1.78
N ALA A 55 4.90 7.67 2.89
CA ALA A 55 6.09 7.72 3.74
C ALA A 55 7.38 7.35 2.98
N LEU A 56 7.32 6.38 2.07
CA LEU A 56 8.44 6.04 1.20
C LEU A 56 8.88 7.22 0.32
N SER A 57 7.99 8.16 -0.03
CA SER A 57 8.36 9.35 -0.79
C SER A 57 9.28 10.31 -0.04
N PHE A 58 9.41 10.16 1.29
CA PHE A 58 10.30 10.95 2.12
C PHE A 58 11.56 10.18 2.60
N ALA A 59 11.75 8.95 2.13
CA ALA A 59 12.82 8.05 2.59
C ALA A 59 14.16 8.21 1.83
N ASN A 60 14.29 9.23 0.97
CA ASN A 60 15.49 9.57 0.19
C ASN A 60 16.26 10.75 0.81
#